data_AF-A0A8X7X7B9-F1
#
_entry.id   AF-A0A8X7X7B9-F1
#
_cell.length_a   1.000
_cell.length_b   1.000
_cell.length_c   1.000
_cell.angle_alpha   90.00
_cell.angle_beta   90.00
_cell.angle_gamma   90.00
#
_symmetry.space_group_name_H-M   'P 1'
#
loop_
_entity.id
_entity.type
_entity.pdbx_description
1 polymer ?
#
loop_
_entity_poly.entity_id
_entity_poly.type
_entity_poly.pdbx_seq_one_letter_code
_entity_poly.pdbx_strand_id
1 'polypeptide(L)'
;MALRRSWRWCQHTERIVKEPEAVCQDILTLLNKFVIKNCTNSQYESKVLYLKMKGDYYCYLAAVTTGEKRSSLVTEASYKEAFEINKEHMQPPRPNQLGLALSFLVFYYEI
;
A
#
# COMPACT_ATOMS: atom_id res chain seq x y z
N MET A 1 -36.51 10.21 17.18
CA MET A 1 -36.27 9.15 16.16
C MET A 1 -35.02 9.37 15.29
N ALA A 2 -34.50 10.60 15.13
CA ALA A 2 -33.28 10.87 14.34
C ALA A 2 -31.99 10.24 14.91
N LEU A 3 -31.86 10.17 16.24
CA LEU A 3 -30.68 9.59 16.91
C LEU A 3 -30.49 8.09 16.65
N ARG A 4 -31.58 7.32 16.51
CA ARG A 4 -31.50 5.88 16.19
C ARG A 4 -31.11 5.59 14.75
N ARG A 5 -31.39 6.51 13.82
CA ARG A 5 -30.90 6.42 12.44
C ARG A 5 -29.41 6.73 12.41
N SER A 6 -28.97 7.82 13.03
CA SER A 6 -27.54 8.22 13.12
C SER A 6 -26.62 7.10 13.65
N TRP A 7 -27.02 6.42 14.73
CA TRP A 7 -26.27 5.27 15.27
C TRP A 7 -26.15 4.08 14.31
N ARG A 8 -27.18 3.82 13.50
CA ARG A 8 -27.18 2.74 12.52
C ARG A 8 -26.30 3.07 11.31
N TRP A 9 -26.23 4.35 10.92
CA TRP A 9 -25.31 4.84 9.90
C TRP A 9 -23.86 4.73 10.36
N CYS A 10 -23.52 5.17 11.58
CA CYS A 10 -22.17 5.00 12.13
C CYS A 10 -21.74 3.53 12.23
N GLN A 11 -22.63 2.64 12.71
CA GLN A 11 -22.33 1.19 12.74
C GLN A 11 -22.14 0.60 11.34
N HIS A 12 -22.88 1.08 10.34
CA HIS A 12 -22.77 0.58 8.98
C HIS A 12 -21.50 1.11 8.30
N THR A 13 -21.17 2.39 8.45
CA THR A 13 -19.93 2.99 7.95
C THR A 13 -18.70 2.40 8.63
N GLU A 14 -18.75 2.12 9.93
CA GLU A 14 -17.66 1.44 10.64
C GLU A 14 -17.45 0.01 10.14
N ARG A 15 -18.53 -0.73 9.83
CA ARG A 15 -18.40 -2.07 9.24
C ARG A 15 -17.81 -2.02 7.83
N ILE A 16 -18.27 -1.10 7.00
CA ILE A 16 -17.78 -0.88 5.63
C ILE A 16 -16.30 -0.48 5.62
N VAL A 17 -15.81 0.18 6.67
CA VAL A 17 -14.41 0.58 6.83
C VAL A 17 -13.53 -0.55 7.41
N LYS A 18 -14.06 -1.38 8.31
CA LYS A 18 -13.30 -2.47 8.95
C LYS A 18 -13.00 -3.65 8.02
N GLU A 19 -13.90 -3.98 7.10
CA GLU A 19 -13.68 -5.05 6.10
C GLU A 19 -12.47 -4.77 5.18
N PRO A 20 -12.34 -3.60 4.52
CA PRO A 20 -11.19 -3.31 3.68
C PRO A 20 -9.90 -3.17 4.49
N GLU A 21 -9.95 -2.71 5.76
CA GLU A 21 -8.79 -2.69 6.64
C GLU A 21 -8.23 -4.10 6.87
N ALA A 22 -9.10 -5.06 7.21
CA ALA A 22 -8.72 -6.46 7.43
C ALA A 22 -8.13 -7.09 6.15
N VAL A 23 -8.78 -6.89 5.01
CA VAL A 23 -8.29 -7.40 3.72
C VAL A 23 -6.93 -6.81 3.36
N CYS A 24 -6.73 -5.50 3.57
CA CYS A 24 -5.43 -4.87 3.32
C CYS A 24 -4.33 -5.43 4.24
N GLN A 25 -4.65 -5.68 5.52
CA GLN A 25 -3.70 -6.30 6.46
C GLN A 25 -3.34 -7.74 6.06
N ASP A 26 -4.31 -8.53 5.59
CA ASP A 26 -4.07 -9.89 5.10
C ASP A 26 -3.17 -9.89 3.86
N ILE A 27 -3.42 -8.99 2.91
CA ILE A 27 -2.59 -8.84 1.70
C ILE A 27 -1.18 -8.39 2.05
N LEU A 28 -1.02 -7.41 2.96
CA LEU A 28 0.29 -6.98 3.43
C LEU A 28 1.06 -8.10 4.13
N THR A 29 0.35 -8.95 4.89
CA THR A 29 0.96 -10.11 5.54
C THR A 29 1.43 -11.13 4.50
N LEU A 30 0.61 -11.40 3.48
CA LEU A 30 0.96 -12.29 2.38
C LEU A 30 2.18 -11.78 1.59
N LEU A 31 2.18 -10.49 1.24
CA LEU A 31 3.27 -9.82 0.52
C LEU A 31 4.58 -9.92 1.28
N ASN A 32 4.58 -9.59 2.58
CA ASN A 32 5.79 -9.60 3.39
C ASN A 32 6.31 -11.02 3.69
N LYS A 33 5.42 -11.96 4.03
CA LYS A 33 5.84 -13.30 4.49
C LYS A 33 6.22 -14.24 3.35
N PHE A 34 5.51 -14.16 2.23
CA PHE A 34 5.64 -15.12 1.14
C PHE A 34 6.21 -14.47 -0.11
N VAL A 35 5.53 -13.44 -0.65
CA VAL A 35 5.81 -12.98 -2.02
C VAL A 35 7.17 -12.30 -2.13
N ILE A 36 7.44 -11.30 -1.28
CA ILE A 36 8.70 -10.55 -1.30
C ILE A 36 9.87 -11.44 -0.88
N LYS A 37 9.65 -12.36 0.07
CA LYS A 37 10.67 -13.28 0.58
C LYS A 37 11.04 -14.38 -0.42
N ASN A 38 10.08 -14.83 -1.23
CA ASN A 38 10.30 -15.86 -2.25
C ASN A 38 10.82 -15.31 -3.58
N CYS A 39 10.87 -13.97 -3.76
CA CYS A 39 11.50 -13.38 -4.94
C CYS A 39 13.00 -13.69 -4.94
N THR A 40 13.43 -14.49 -5.93
CA THR A 40 14.85 -14.79 -6.14
C THR A 40 15.61 -13.57 -6.65
N ASN A 41 16.93 -13.52 -6.41
CA ASN A 41 17.82 -12.45 -6.88
C ASN A 41 17.93 -12.33 -8.42
N SER A 42 17.18 -13.10 -9.20
CA SER A 42 17.05 -12.95 -10.65
C SER A 42 15.75 -12.26 -11.07
N GLN A 43 14.80 -12.05 -10.15
CA GLN A 43 13.43 -11.57 -10.41
C GLN A 43 13.20 -10.16 -9.85
N TYR A 44 14.11 -9.24 -10.13
CA TYR A 44 14.04 -7.86 -9.63
C TYR A 44 12.77 -7.13 -10.08
N GLU A 45 12.28 -7.40 -11.29
CA GLU A 45 11.08 -6.77 -11.83
C GLU A 45 9.81 -7.14 -11.05
N SER A 46 9.66 -8.42 -10.72
CA SER A 46 8.56 -8.88 -9.87
C SER A 46 8.71 -8.33 -8.45
N LYS A 47 9.93 -8.30 -7.90
CA LYS A 47 10.19 -7.75 -6.56
C LYS A 47 9.79 -6.27 -6.47
N VAL A 48 10.15 -5.46 -7.46
CA VAL A 48 9.76 -4.04 -7.54
C VAL A 48 8.24 -3.89 -7.65
N LEU A 49 7.57 -4.72 -8.45
CA LEU A 49 6.11 -4.71 -8.56
C LEU A 49 5.43 -5.02 -7.22
N TYR A 50 5.91 -6.02 -6.48
CA TYR A 50 5.33 -6.37 -5.18
C TYR A 50 5.62 -5.34 -4.10
N LEU A 51 6.80 -4.70 -4.13
CA LEU A 51 7.11 -3.58 -3.22
C LEU A 51 6.23 -2.36 -3.51
N LYS A 52 5.96 -2.08 -4.79
CA LYS A 52 4.98 -1.06 -5.19
C LYS A 52 3.58 -1.39 -4.65
N MET A 53 3.10 -2.62 -4.85
CA MET A 53 1.81 -3.06 -4.31
C MET A 53 1.75 -2.91 -2.79
N LYS A 54 2.83 -3.28 -2.08
CA LYS A 54 2.94 -3.08 -0.64
C LYS A 54 2.77 -1.60 -0.25
N GLY A 55 3.45 -0.68 -0.95
CA GLY A 55 3.26 0.75 -0.77
C GLY A 55 1.81 1.19 -1.00
N ASP A 56 1.20 0.75 -2.10
CA ASP A 56 -0.18 1.09 -2.45
C ASP A 56 -1.16 0.65 -1.33
N TYR A 57 -1.01 -0.56 -0.78
CA TYR A 57 -1.83 -1.04 0.35
C TYR A 57 -1.62 -0.28 1.67
N TYR A 58 -0.42 0.20 1.95
CA TYR A 58 -0.20 1.10 3.08
C TYR A 58 -0.91 2.45 2.88
N CYS A 59 -0.95 2.96 1.65
CA CYS A 59 -1.69 4.19 1.32
C CYS A 59 -3.19 4.00 1.51
N TYR A 60 -3.74 2.87 1.04
CA TYR A 60 -5.15 2.52 1.27
C TYR A 60 -5.47 2.44 2.76
N LEU A 61 -4.62 1.79 3.56
CA LEU A 61 -4.80 1.74 5.01
C LEU A 61 -4.71 3.13 5.66
N ALA A 62 -3.77 3.97 5.23
CA ALA A 62 -3.61 5.32 5.74
C ALA A 62 -4.79 6.24 5.38
N ALA A 63 -5.40 6.06 4.21
CA ALA A 63 -6.58 6.80 3.78
C ALA A 63 -7.83 6.44 4.60
N VAL A 64 -7.93 5.18 5.01
CA VAL A 64 -9.07 4.64 5.76
C VAL A 64 -8.90 4.82 7.28
N THR A 65 -7.67 4.91 7.76
CA THR A 65 -7.35 5.04 9.19
C THR A 65 -7.25 6.50 9.62
N THR A 66 -7.95 6.89 10.68
CA THR A 66 -7.87 8.22 11.28
C THR A 66 -7.05 8.23 12.58
N GLY A 67 -6.36 9.35 12.88
CA GLY A 67 -5.63 9.54 14.14
C GLY A 67 -4.18 9.05 14.12
N GLU A 68 -3.60 8.76 15.30
CA GLU A 68 -2.17 8.38 15.46
C GLU A 68 -1.76 7.12 14.70
N LYS A 69 -2.70 6.20 14.42
CA LYS A 69 -2.40 5.01 13.62
C LYS A 69 -2.08 5.32 12.16
N ARG A 70 -2.49 6.48 11.64
CA ARG A 70 -2.17 6.89 10.27
C ARG A 70 -0.67 7.16 10.11
N SER A 71 -0.06 7.90 11.04
CA SER A 71 1.35 8.29 10.92
C SER A 71 2.32 7.10 10.97
N SER A 72 1.95 6.02 11.64
CA SER A 72 2.74 4.78 11.67
C SER A 72 2.56 3.91 10.42
N LEU A 73 1.47 4.10 9.67
CA LEU A 73 1.19 3.36 8.44
C LEU A 73 1.75 4.05 7.19
N VAL A 74 1.82 5.39 7.21
CA VAL A 74 2.45 6.19 6.14
C VAL A 74 3.96 5.92 6.14
N THR A 75 4.37 4.95 5.32
CA THR A 75 5.75 4.49 5.27
C THR A 75 6.28 4.60 3.85
N GLU A 76 7.12 5.59 3.61
CA GLU A 76 7.82 5.80 2.32
C GLU A 76 8.82 4.67 2.01
N ALA A 77 9.22 3.89 3.02
CA ALA A 77 10.27 2.87 2.91
C ALA A 77 10.00 1.85 1.79
N SER A 78 8.73 1.44 1.59
CA SER A 78 8.37 0.45 0.56
C SER A 78 8.63 0.99 -0.85
N TYR A 79 8.29 2.26 -1.10
CA TYR A 79 8.53 2.89 -2.41
C TYR A 79 10.00 3.23 -2.62
N LYS A 80 10.70 3.69 -1.57
CA LYS A 80 12.16 3.91 -1.62
C LYS A 80 12.92 2.64 -1.96
N GLU A 81 12.61 1.53 -1.29
CA GLU A 81 13.22 0.23 -1.58
C GLU A 81 12.92 -0.21 -3.03
N ALA A 82 11.68 -0.04 -3.49
CA ALA A 82 11.32 -0.32 -4.87
C ALA A 82 12.12 0.54 -5.87
N PHE A 83 12.35 1.81 -5.55
CA PHE A 83 13.08 2.74 -6.41
C PHE A 83 14.58 2.41 -6.50
N GLU A 84 15.22 2.09 -5.37
CA GLU A 84 16.65 1.72 -5.35
C GLU A 84 16.90 0.43 -6.14
N ILE A 85 16.10 -0.63 -5.92
CA ILE A 85 16.22 -1.89 -6.67
C ILE A 85 16.01 -1.65 -8.18
N ASN A 86 15.09 -0.76 -8.52
CA ASN A 86 14.80 -0.42 -9.91
C ASN A 86 15.97 0.33 -10.56
N LYS A 87 16.56 1.30 -9.86
CA LYS A 87 17.73 2.06 -10.31
C LYS A 87 18.97 1.19 -10.47
N GLU A 88 19.17 0.22 -9.59
CA GLU A 88 20.34 -0.66 -9.59
C GLU A 88 20.26 -1.76 -10.65
N HIS A 89 19.08 -2.36 -10.86
CA HIS A 89 18.95 -3.59 -11.65
C HIS A 89 18.15 -3.45 -12.96
N MET A 90 17.53 -2.30 -13.24
CA MET A 90 16.76 -2.11 -14.47
C MET A 90 17.36 -1.06 -15.42
N GLN A 91 17.76 -1.51 -16.61
CA GLN A 91 18.11 -0.62 -17.72
C GLN A 91 16.86 0.11 -18.25
N PRO A 92 16.96 1.41 -18.58
CA PRO A 92 15.88 2.18 -19.22
C PRO A 92 15.72 1.79 -20.71
N PRO A 93 14.52 1.87 -21.32
CA PRO A 93 13.20 2.22 -20.78
C PRO A 93 12.26 1.01 -20.72
N ARG A 94 11.74 0.67 -19.53
CA ARG A 94 10.66 -0.32 -19.36
C ARG A 94 9.40 0.36 -18.78
N PRO A 95 8.18 0.04 -19.25
CA PRO A 95 6.92 0.65 -18.80
C PRO A 95 6.72 0.64 -17.26
N ASN A 96 7.31 -0.36 -16.60
CA ASN A 96 7.16 -0.60 -15.17
C ASN A 96 7.86 0.47 -14.29
N GLN A 97 8.90 1.13 -14.82
CA GLN A 97 9.56 2.26 -14.15
C GLN A 97 8.66 3.50 -14.05
N LEU A 98 7.93 3.79 -15.12
CA LEU A 98 7.06 4.95 -15.19
C LEU A 98 5.88 4.81 -14.23
N GLY A 99 5.30 3.60 -14.15
CA GLY A 99 4.24 3.28 -13.18
C GLY A 99 4.69 3.37 -11.73
N LEU A 100 5.94 3.02 -11.41
CA LEU A 100 6.50 3.19 -10.07
C LEU A 100 6.69 4.67 -9.71
N ALA A 101 7.29 5.45 -10.61
CA ALA A 101 7.51 6.87 -10.39
C ALA A 101 6.19 7.63 -10.23
N LEU A 102 5.17 7.29 -11.04
CA LEU A 102 3.84 7.88 -10.92
C LEU A 102 3.20 7.57 -9.56
N SER A 103 3.21 6.30 -9.12
CA SER A 103 2.65 5.93 -7.82
C SER A 103 3.37 6.60 -6.66
N PHE A 104 4.68 6.79 -6.76
CA PHE A 104 5.45 7.50 -5.75
C PHE A 104 5.11 9.00 -5.67
N LEU A 105 4.87 9.63 -6.82
CA LEU A 105 4.41 11.03 -6.87
C LEU A 105 3.01 11.17 -6.27
N VAL A 106 2.08 10.28 -6.63
CA VAL A 106 0.73 10.29 -6.06
C VAL A 106 0.77 10.14 -4.54
N PHE A 107 1.60 9.24 -4.01
CA PHE A 107 1.82 9.11 -2.57
C PHE A 107 2.28 10.42 -1.92
N TYR A 108 3.26 11.10 -2.50
CA TYR A 108 3.79 12.37 -1.97
C TYR A 108 2.77 13.52 -2.00
N TYR A 109 1.81 13.49 -2.91
CA TYR A 109 0.81 14.56 -3.06
C TYR A 109 -0.50 14.29 -2.30
N GLU A 110 -0.95 13.04 -2.19
CA GLU A 110 -2.25 12.68 -1.60
C GLU A 110 -2.20 12.29 -0.11
N ILE A 111 -1.05 11.82 0.39
CA ILE A 111 -0.91 11.24 1.75
C ILE A 111 -0.09 12.12 2.67
#